data_AF-H6SPS5-F1
#
_entry.id   AF-H6SPS5-F1
#
_cell.length_a   1.000
_cell.length_b   1.000
_cell.length_c   1.000
_cell.angle_alpha   90.00
_cell.angle_beta   90.00
_cell.angle_gamma   90.00
#
_symmetry.space_group_name_H-M   'P 1'
#
loop_
_entity.id
_entity.type
_entity.pdbx_description
1 polymer ?
#
loop_
_entity_poly.entity_id
_entity_poly.type
_entity_poly.pdbx_seq_one_letter_code
_entity_poly.pdbx_strand_id
1 'polypeptide(L)' 'MMVRQEAALNWKEITMNHMPTADALESLIVLKDEERQPCEIWTRVMGYHRPVSSFNHGKKGEFLERVCFNETRVRLD' A
#
# COMPACT_ATOMS: atom_id res chain seq x y z
N MET A 1 12.82 -45.96 23.45
CA MET A 1 12.45 -44.53 23.41
C MET A 1 13.50 -43.79 22.58
N MET A 2 13.21 -43.51 21.31
CA MET A 2 14.05 -42.65 20.46
C MET A 2 13.19 -41.45 20.10
N VAL A 3 13.39 -40.37 20.85
CA VAL A 3 12.76 -39.07 20.56
C VAL A 3 13.44 -38.52 19.32
N ARG A 4 12.66 -38.39 18.24
CA ARG A 4 13.10 -37.82 16.96
C ARG A 4 13.56 -36.38 17.18
N GLN A 5 14.76 -36.06 16.70
CA GLN A 5 15.27 -34.70 16.59
C GLN A 5 14.35 -33.88 15.69
N GLU A 6 13.82 -32.76 16.20
CA GLU A 6 13.19 -31.73 15.39
C GLU A 6 14.30 -30.90 14.73
N ALA A 7 14.51 -31.13 13.43
CA ALA A 7 15.32 -30.26 12.60
C ALA A 7 14.55 -28.95 12.40
N ALA A 8 14.90 -27.92 13.17
CA ALA A 8 14.40 -26.56 12.96
C ALA A 8 14.81 -26.11 11.55
N LEU A 9 13.83 -26.01 10.65
CA LEU A 9 14.01 -25.39 9.34
C LEU A 9 14.48 -23.94 9.55
N ASN A 10 15.73 -23.69 9.21
CA ASN A 10 16.38 -22.39 9.31
C ASN A 10 15.70 -21.43 8.32
N TRP A 11 14.87 -20.53 8.84
CA TRP A 11 14.14 -19.54 8.03
C TRP A 11 15.05 -18.67 7.16
N LYS A 12 16.34 -18.53 7.52
CA LYS A 12 17.34 -17.81 6.73
C LYS A 12 17.77 -18.54 5.45
N GLU A 13 17.64 -19.87 5.39
CA GLU A 13 17.90 -20.66 4.17
C GLU A 13 16.73 -20.59 3.19
N ILE A 14 15.50 -20.49 3.69
CA ILE A 14 14.28 -20.38 2.88
C ILE A 14 14.27 -19.05 2.11
N THR A 15 14.72 -17.96 2.74
CA THR A 15 14.77 -16.63 2.10
C THR A 15 15.86 -16.50 1.04
N MET A 16 16.97 -17.25 1.13
CA MET A 16 18.03 -17.20 0.12
C MET A 16 17.70 -18.03 -1.13
N ASN A 17 16.95 -19.12 -1.01
CA ASN A 17 16.62 -20.02 -2.14
C ASN A 17 15.43 -19.55 -3.00
N HIS A 18 14.81 -18.40 -2.67
CA HIS A 18 13.70 -17.81 -3.41
C HIS A 18 13.93 -16.35 -3.80
N MET A 19 15.18 -15.87 -3.71
CA MET A 19 15.52 -14.57 -4.26
C MET A 19 15.34 -14.61 -5.78
N PRO A 20 14.51 -13.74 -6.37
CA PRO A 20 14.43 -13.65 -7.81
C PRO A 20 15.84 -13.33 -8.35
N THR A 21 16.28 -14.10 -9.34
CA THR A 21 17.50 -13.79 -10.09
C THR A 21 17.38 -12.39 -10.70
N ALA A 22 18.51 -11.73 -10.99
CA ALA A 22 18.51 -10.38 -11.57
C ALA A 22 17.61 -10.29 -12.84
N ASP A 23 17.55 -11.37 -13.63
CA ASP A 23 16.66 -11.51 -14.79
C ASP A 23 15.16 -11.42 -14.45
N ALA A 24 14.76 -11.90 -13.26
CA ALA A 24 13.38 -11.77 -12.79
C ALA A 24 13.06 -10.34 -12.32
N LEU A 25 14.07 -9.55 -11.95
CA LEU A 25 13.94 -8.13 -11.60
C LEU A 25 13.83 -7.23 -12.85
N GLU A 26 14.35 -7.68 -14.01
CA GLU A 26 14.16 -6.99 -15.30
C GLU A 26 12.71 -7.01 -15.80
N SER A 27 11.89 -7.96 -15.33
CA SER A 27 10.48 -8.06 -15.70
C SER A 27 9.55 -7.15 -14.88
N LEU A 28 10.06 -6.03 -14.33
CA LEU A 28 9.21 -5.00 -13.76
C LEU A 28 8.23 -4.52 -14.84
N ILE A 29 6.96 -4.92 -14.71
CA ILE A 29 5.89 -4.59 -15.65
C ILE A 29 5.61 -3.09 -15.53
N VAL A 30 6.31 -2.28 -16.32
CA VAL A 30 6.09 -0.84 -16.43
C VAL A 30 5.02 -0.60 -17.50
N LEU A 31 3.78 -0.37 -17.07
CA LEU A 31 2.67 -0.03 -17.96
C LEU A 31 2.84 1.37 -18.55
N LYS A 32 2.58 1.52 -19.85
CA LYS A 32 2.41 2.83 -20.50
C LYS A 32 1.13 3.51 -20.00
N ASP A 33 1.03 4.82 -20.15
CA ASP A 33 -0.14 5.58 -19.67
C ASP A 33 -1.45 5.11 -20.32
N GLU A 34 -1.40 4.78 -21.61
CA GLU A 34 -2.51 4.25 -22.41
C GLU A 34 -3.03 2.89 -21.92
N GLU A 35 -2.17 2.10 -21.28
CA GLU A 35 -2.50 0.77 -20.76
C GLU A 35 -3.06 0.82 -19.34
N ARG A 36 -3.05 2.01 -18.70
CA ARG A 36 -3.54 2.21 -17.34
C ARG A 36 -5.03 2.49 -17.33
N GLN A 37 -5.70 2.00 -16.30
CA GLN A 37 -7.08 2.36 -16.02
C GLN A 37 -7.13 3.56 -15.05
N PRO A 38 -7.92 4.60 -15.34
CA PRO A 38 -8.12 5.70 -14.39
C PRO A 38 -8.67 5.21 -13.06
N CYS A 39 -8.02 5.56 -11.96
CA CYS A 39 -8.50 5.25 -10.62
C CYS A 39 -9.38 6.37 -10.08
N GLU A 40 -10.55 6.02 -9.57
CA GLU A 40 -11.40 6.99 -8.88
C GLU A 40 -11.04 7.05 -7.39
N ILE A 41 -10.86 8.26 -6.88
CA ILE A 41 -10.56 8.50 -5.47
C ILE A 41 -11.87 8.72 -4.71
N TRP A 42 -12.09 7.93 -3.66
CA TRP A 42 -13.27 8.00 -2.80
C TRP A 42 -12.89 8.49 -1.41
N THR A 43 -13.72 9.35 -0.82
CA THR A 43 -13.49 9.89 0.51
C THR A 43 -14.78 10.00 1.31
N ARG A 44 -14.64 10.09 2.64
CA ARG A 44 -15.78 10.19 3.55
C ARG A 44 -16.31 11.63 3.61
N VAL A 45 -17.61 11.77 3.41
CA VAL A 45 -18.35 13.02 3.59
C VAL A 45 -19.52 12.77 4.52
N MET A 46 -19.49 13.41 5.69
CA MET A 46 -20.58 13.41 6.68
C MET A 46 -21.14 12.03 7.07
N GLY A 47 -20.44 10.93 6.80
CA GLY A 47 -20.95 9.59 7.12
C GLY A 47 -20.71 8.54 6.04
N TYR A 48 -20.77 8.93 4.77
CA TYR A 48 -20.76 8.02 3.62
C TYR A 48 -19.55 8.27 2.70
N HIS A 49 -19.23 7.29 1.86
CA HIS A 49 -18.19 7.42 0.84
C HIS A 49 -18.78 8.02 -0.43
N ARG A 50 -18.07 8.98 -1.01
CA ARG A 50 -18.44 9.55 -2.31
C ARG A 50 -17.17 9.85 -3.12
N PRO A 51 -17.25 9.79 -4.45
CA PRO A 51 -16.09 10.03 -5.29
C PRO A 51 -15.72 11.51 -5.29
N VAL A 52 -14.41 11.79 -5.27
CA VAL A 52 -13.85 13.16 -5.28
C VAL A 52 -14.18 13.88 -6.58
N SER A 53 -14.30 13.14 -7.69
CA SER A 53 -14.71 13.62 -9.02
C SER A 53 -16.05 14.36 -8.99
N SER A 54 -16.98 13.94 -8.13
CA SER A 54 -18.34 14.49 -7.98
C SER A 54 -18.41 15.79 -7.15
N PHE A 55 -17.27 16.36 -6.72
CA PHE A 55 -17.28 17.51 -5.82
C PHE A 55 -17.56 18.82 -6.57
N ASN A 56 -18.53 19.59 -6.07
CA ASN A 56 -18.74 20.98 -6.48
C ASN A 56 -17.62 21.88 -5.95
N HIS A 57 -17.47 23.09 -6.52
CA HIS A 57 -16.38 24.02 -6.19
C HIS A 57 -16.21 24.28 -4.69
N GLY A 58 -17.28 24.64 -3.97
CA GLY A 58 -17.21 24.89 -2.53
C GLY A 58 -16.77 23.66 -1.72
N LYS A 59 -17.14 22.46 -2.17
CA LYS A 59 -16.78 21.22 -1.49
C LYS A 59 -15.34 20.79 -1.80
N LYS A 60 -14.80 21.15 -2.96
CA LYS A 60 -13.36 21.04 -3.26
C LYS A 60 -12.55 21.95 -2.33
N GLY A 61 -13.01 23.19 -2.12
CA GLY A 61 -12.41 24.12 -1.15
C GLY A 61 -12.35 23.54 0.25
N GLU A 62 -13.50 23.14 0.82
CA GLU A 62 -13.53 22.53 2.15
C GLU A 62 -12.67 21.27 2.25
N PHE A 63 -12.60 20.45 1.19
CA PHE A 63 -11.76 19.26 1.20
C PHE A 63 -10.26 19.58 1.26
N LEU A 64 -9.80 20.62 0.55
CA LEU A 64 -8.40 21.04 0.53
C LEU A 64 -7.95 21.66 1.86
N GLU A 65 -8.88 22.24 2.61
CA GLU A 65 -8.63 22.83 3.94
C GLU A 65 -8.57 21.78 5.06
N ARG A 66 -8.90 20.51 4.77
CA ARG A 66 -8.84 19.43 5.77
C ARG A 66 -7.41 19.18 6.21
N VAL A 67 -7.20 19.14 7.53
CA VAL A 67 -5.91 18.79 8.12
C VAL A 67 -5.87 17.28 8.37
N CYS A 68 -4.91 16.62 7.72
CA CYS A 68 -4.62 15.21 7.98
C CYS A 68 -3.79 15.06 9.25
N PHE A 69 -4.01 13.95 9.94
CA PHE A 69 -3.15 13.51 11.03
C PHE A 69 -1.71 13.34 10.51
N ASN A 70 -0.73 13.77 11.30
CA ASN A 70 0.68 13.60 11.01
C ASN A 70 1.37 13.05 12.25
N GLU A 71 1.76 11.78 12.20
CA GLU A 71 2.39 11.04 13.30
C GLU A 71 3.64 11.75 13.84
N THR A 72 4.49 12.29 12.95
CA THR A 72 5.73 12.98 13.36
C THR A 72 5.49 14.25 14.18
N ARG A 73 4.28 14.83 14.10
CA ARG A 73 3.89 16.04 14.83
C ARG A 73 3.21 15.74 16.17
N VAL A 74 2.98 14.47 16.49
CA VAL A 74 2.31 14.06 17.72
C VAL A 74 3.35 13.78 18.78
N ARG A 75 3.14 14.32 19.98
CA ARG A 75 3.92 13.97 21.16
C ARG A 75 3.16 12.85 21.86
N LEU A 76 3.78 11.68 21.95
CA LEU A 76 3.29 10.57 22.76
C LEU A 76 3.88 10.75 24.16
N ASP A 77 3.03 10.98 25.14
CA ASP A 77 3.33 11.02 26.58
C ASP A 77 3.34 9.62 27.21
#